data_AF-A0A3D1F7I5-F1
#
_entry.id   AF-A0A3D1F7I5-F1
#
_cell.length_a   1.000
_cell.length_b   1.000
_cell.length_c   1.000
_cell.angle_alpha   90.00
_cell.angle_beta   90.00
_cell.angle_gamma   90.00
#
_symmetry.space_group_name_H-M   'P 1'
#
loop_
_entity.id
_entity.type
_entity.pdbx_description
1 polymer ?
#
loop_
_entity_poly.entity_id
_entity_poly.type
_entity_poly.pdbx_seq_one_letter_code
_entity_poly.pdbx_strand_id
1 'polypeptide(L)'
;MEWNIKTQEKFKLMVAKMPVFHRRIAEEAVTLKAQENAKARAVRQVEEQDVIAALFSDVPKPFYSLMIRLLEDVGFDYRKYGFPRNTNSHE
;
A
#
# COMPACT_ATOMS: atom_id res chain seq x y z
N MET A 1 -10.73 11.07 7.55
CA MET A 1 -10.52 10.69 6.14
C MET A 1 -11.34 9.44 5.89
N GLU A 2 -12.18 9.41 4.86
CA GLU A 2 -12.99 8.23 4.56
C GLU A 2 -12.17 7.21 3.77
N TRP A 3 -12.58 5.94 3.80
CA TRP A 3 -11.96 4.88 3.01
C TRP A 3 -12.99 4.33 2.03
N ASN A 4 -12.54 4.04 0.81
CA ASN A 4 -13.29 3.16 -0.06
C ASN A 4 -13.41 1.78 0.63
N ILE A 5 -14.64 1.28 0.80
CA ILE A 5 -14.92 0.05 1.56
C ILE A 5 -14.11 -1.14 1.02
N LYS A 6 -14.10 -1.33 -0.30
CA LYS A 6 -13.36 -2.44 -0.95
C LYS A 6 -11.86 -2.31 -0.72
N THR A 7 -11.31 -1.10 -0.79
CA THR A 7 -9.90 -0.85 -0.50
C THR A 7 -9.56 -1.16 0.95
N GLN A 8 -10.41 -0.76 1.89
CA GLN A 8 -10.20 -1.02 3.32
C GLN A 8 -10.24 -2.52 3.63
N GLU A 9 -11.17 -3.27 3.03
CA GLU A 9 -11.28 -4.72 3.18
C GLU A 9 -10.03 -5.45 2.66
N LYS A 10 -9.56 -5.12 1.45
CA LYS A 10 -8.32 -5.69 0.89
C LYS A 10 -7.11 -5.38 1.77
N PHE A 11 -7.02 -4.14 2.28
CA PHE A 11 -5.93 -3.74 3.16
C PHE A 11 -5.92 -4.53 4.47
N LYS A 12 -7.08 -4.67 5.13
CA LYS A 12 -7.21 -5.50 6.35
C LYS A 12 -6.81 -6.95 6.10
N LEU A 13 -7.24 -7.53 4.98
CA LEU A 13 -6.87 -8.89 4.59
C LEU A 13 -5.35 -9.02 4.37
N MET A 14 -4.74 -8.02 3.75
CA MET A 14 -3.29 -7.99 3.52
C MET A 14 -2.51 -7.95 4.84
N VAL A 15 -2.91 -7.08 5.78
CA VAL A 15 -2.32 -7.00 7.12
C VAL A 15 -2.47 -8.35 7.85
N ALA A 16 -3.62 -9.01 7.77
CA ALA A 16 -3.83 -10.31 8.39
C ALA A 16 -2.89 -11.41 7.85
N LYS A 17 -2.48 -11.31 6.59
CA LYS A 17 -1.55 -12.25 5.92
C LYS A 17 -0.07 -11.96 6.23
N MET A 18 0.26 -10.80 6.78
CA MET A 18 1.62 -10.49 7.22
C MET A 18 2.00 -11.28 8.48
N PRO A 19 3.30 -11.53 8.72
CA PRO A 19 3.77 -12.07 9.99
C PRO A 19 3.33 -11.20 11.17
N VAL A 20 2.96 -11.82 12.28
CA VAL A 20 2.33 -11.16 13.46
C VAL A 20 3.10 -9.92 13.92
N PHE A 21 4.42 -10.01 13.96
CA PHE A 21 5.32 -8.93 14.39
C PHE A 21 5.30 -7.69 13.48
N HIS A 22 4.93 -7.85 12.20
CA HIS A 22 4.82 -6.73 11.26
C HIS A 22 3.41 -6.11 11.21
N ARG A 23 2.37 -6.84 11.62
CA ARG A 23 0.96 -6.44 11.35
C ARG A 23 0.62 -5.05 11.86
N ARG A 24 0.86 -4.82 13.15
CA ARG A 24 0.50 -3.54 13.80
C ARG A 24 1.29 -2.37 13.22
N ILE A 25 2.60 -2.55 13.04
CA ILE A 25 3.48 -1.51 12.49
C ILE A 25 3.07 -1.18 11.06
N ALA A 26 2.83 -2.19 10.23
CA ALA A 26 2.39 -2.00 8.85
C ALA A 26 1.00 -1.34 8.78
N GLU A 27 0.06 -1.77 9.62
CA GLU A 27 -1.28 -1.19 9.67
C GLU A 27 -1.24 0.30 10.01
N GLU A 28 -0.52 0.67 11.07
CA GLU A 28 -0.39 2.07 11.50
C GLU A 28 0.33 2.92 10.44
N ALA A 29 1.48 2.47 9.94
CA ALA A 29 2.29 3.21 8.98
C ALA A 29 1.57 3.40 7.63
N VAL A 30 1.01 2.32 7.06
CA VAL A 30 0.32 2.39 5.77
C VAL A 30 -0.98 3.17 5.88
N THR A 31 -1.70 3.07 7.01
CA THR A 31 -2.91 3.87 7.23
C THR A 31 -2.61 5.35 7.22
N LEU A 32 -1.59 5.78 7.97
CA LEU A 32 -1.17 7.19 8.01
C LEU A 32 -0.76 7.65 6.60
N LYS A 33 0.12 6.87 5.95
CA LYS A 33 0.67 7.25 4.66
C LYS A 33 -0.36 7.27 3.54
N ALA A 34 -1.32 6.33 3.52
CA ALA A 34 -2.41 6.33 2.55
C ALA A 34 -3.32 7.55 2.73
N GLN A 35 -3.57 8.00 3.96
CA GLN A 35 -4.32 9.23 4.20
C GLN A 35 -3.55 10.47 3.74
N GLU A 36 -2.22 10.50 3.94
CA GLU A 36 -1.36 11.57 3.39
C GLU A 36 -1.41 11.60 1.86
N ASN A 37 -1.30 10.44 1.21
CA ASN A 37 -1.37 10.31 -0.24
C ASN A 37 -2.72 10.82 -0.79
N ALA A 38 -3.84 10.45 -0.14
CA ALA A 38 -5.17 10.94 -0.50
C ALA A 38 -5.29 12.46 -0.34
N LYS A 39 -4.75 13.03 0.75
CA LYS A 39 -4.71 14.50 0.96
C LYS A 39 -3.86 15.19 -0.11
N ALA A 40 -2.71 14.63 -0.46
CA ALA A 40 -1.83 15.18 -1.49
C ALA A 40 -2.50 15.20 -2.88
N ARG A 41 -3.42 14.25 -3.13
CA ARG A 41 -4.29 14.20 -4.31
C ARG A 41 -5.53 15.10 -4.20
N ALA A 42 -5.66 15.87 -3.12
CA ALA A 42 -6.79 16.76 -2.82
C ALA A 42 -8.16 16.05 -2.77
N VAL A 43 -8.19 14.79 -2.34
CA VAL A 43 -9.43 14.01 -2.17
C VAL A 43 -9.71 13.71 -0.69
N ARG A 44 -10.98 13.41 -0.38
CA ARG A 44 -11.47 13.10 0.99
C ARG A 44 -11.64 11.60 1.27
N GLN A 45 -11.36 10.77 0.28
CA GLN A 45 -11.47 9.32 0.36
C GLN A 45 -10.15 8.67 -0.03
N VAL A 46 -9.67 7.75 0.80
CA VAL A 46 -8.54 6.86 0.49
C VAL A 46 -9.01 5.81 -0.51
N GLU A 47 -8.27 5.71 -1.61
CA GLU A 47 -8.48 4.72 -2.64
C GLU A 47 -7.29 3.77 -2.76
N GLU A 48 -7.47 2.76 -3.58
CA GLU A 48 -6.50 1.69 -3.82
C GLU A 48 -5.07 2.20 -4.11
N GLN A 49 -4.93 3.21 -4.96
CA GLN A 49 -3.63 3.80 -5.31
C GLN A 49 -2.87 4.39 -4.12
N ASP A 50 -3.60 4.94 -3.14
CA ASP A 50 -3.01 5.62 -1.99
C ASP A 50 -2.38 4.58 -1.04
N VAL A 51 -3.01 3.41 -0.90
CA VAL A 51 -2.52 2.27 -0.12
C VAL A 51 -1.31 1.62 -0.79
N ILE A 52 -1.39 1.40 -2.11
CA ILE A 52 -0.27 0.81 -2.87
C ILE A 52 0.95 1.71 -2.81
N ALA A 53 0.76 3.03 -3.00
CA ALA A 53 1.84 4.00 -2.86
C ALA A 53 2.47 4.00 -1.46
N ALA A 54 1.64 3.90 -0.41
CA ALA A 54 2.10 3.80 0.96
C ALA A 54 2.95 2.53 1.18
N LEU A 55 2.49 1.37 0.71
CA LEU A 55 3.21 0.10 0.86
C LEU A 55 4.59 0.08 0.20
N PHE A 56 4.78 0.81 -0.90
CA PHE A 56 6.08 0.90 -1.57
C PHE A 56 6.94 2.10 -1.14
N SER A 57 6.46 2.95 -0.21
CA SER A 57 7.19 4.15 0.19
C SER A 57 8.33 3.88 1.17
N ASP A 58 8.08 3.03 2.17
CA ASP A 58 9.03 2.76 3.26
C ASP A 58 9.56 1.31 3.26
N VAL A 59 9.07 0.46 2.35
CA VAL A 59 9.53 -0.92 2.24
C VAL A 59 10.85 -0.96 1.46
N PRO A 60 11.91 -1.62 1.97
CA PRO A 60 13.15 -1.76 1.21
C PRO A 60 12.94 -2.58 -0.08
N LYS A 61 13.62 -2.17 -1.17
CA LYS A 61 13.55 -2.82 -2.50
C LYS A 61 13.65 -4.36 -2.47
N PRO A 62 14.50 -5.00 -1.65
CA PRO A 62 14.56 -6.47 -1.58
C PRO A 62 13.24 -7.16 -1.22
N PHE A 63 12.33 -6.46 -0.53
CA PHE A 63 11.02 -7.00 -0.14
C PHE A 63 9.90 -6.74 -1.15
N TYR A 64 10.18 -6.06 -2.28
CA TYR A 64 9.15 -5.72 -3.27
C TYR A 64 8.50 -6.96 -3.87
N SER A 65 9.26 -8.02 -4.13
CA SER A 65 8.71 -9.27 -4.65
C SER A 65 7.69 -9.90 -3.69
N LEU A 66 7.95 -9.84 -2.38
CA LEU A 66 7.01 -10.29 -1.35
C LEU A 66 5.77 -9.40 -1.29
N MET A 67 5.94 -8.07 -1.34
CA MET A 67 4.82 -7.13 -1.34
C MET A 67 3.92 -7.32 -2.56
N ILE A 68 4.50 -7.50 -3.74
CA ILE A 68 3.75 -7.78 -4.97
C ILE A 68 2.89 -9.03 -4.82
N ARG A 69 3.46 -10.13 -4.29
CA ARG A 69 2.69 -11.37 -4.08
C ARG A 69 1.53 -11.15 -3.11
N LEU A 70 1.74 -10.42 -2.02
CA LEU A 70 0.67 -10.09 -1.07
C LEU A 70 -0.42 -9.24 -1.72
N LEU A 71 -0.04 -8.23 -2.52
CA LEU A 71 -0.99 -7.39 -3.26
C LEU A 71 -1.84 -8.23 -4.23
N GLU A 72 -1.21 -9.11 -5.00
CA GLU A 72 -1.90 -10.01 -5.94
C GLU A 72 -2.87 -10.96 -5.21
N ASP A 73 -2.42 -11.54 -4.10
CA ASP A 73 -3.21 -12.49 -3.29
C ASP A 73 -4.45 -11.84 -2.64
N VAL A 74 -4.43 -10.53 -2.39
CA VAL A 74 -5.63 -9.80 -1.90
C VAL A 74 -6.35 -9.00 -2.98
N GLY A 75 -5.90 -9.09 -4.24
CA GLY A 75 -6.56 -8.50 -5.40
C GLY A 75 -6.35 -6.99 -5.57
N PHE A 76 -5.22 -6.43 -5.11
CA PHE A 76 -4.82 -5.06 -5.41
C PHE A 76 -4.25 -4.93 -6.83
N ASP A 77 -4.76 -4.00 -7.64
CA ASP A 77 -4.26 -3.76 -9.01
C ASP A 77 -3.10 -2.75 -9.02
N TYR A 78 -1.95 -3.17 -8.54
CA TYR A 78 -0.75 -2.32 -8.46
C TYR A 78 -0.17 -1.94 -9.84
N ARG A 79 -0.43 -2.75 -10.88
CA ARG A 79 0.03 -2.48 -12.25
C ARG A 79 -0.73 -1.31 -12.86
N LYS A 80 -2.04 -1.20 -12.63
CA LYS A 80 -2.86 -0.06 -13.06
C LYS A 80 -2.32 1.30 -12.59
N TYR A 81 -1.62 1.32 -11.47
CA TYR A 81 -1.06 2.54 -10.87
C TYR A 81 0.46 2.69 -11.08
N GLY A 82 1.09 1.81 -11.87
CA GLY A 82 2.51 1.91 -12.23
C GLY A 82 3.48 1.51 -11.11
N PHE A 83 3.10 0.60 -10.23
CA PHE A 83 3.97 0.10 -9.16
C PHE A 83 4.60 -1.27 -9.49
N PRO A 84 5.72 -1.63 -8.81
CA PRO A 84 6.60 -0.71 -8.09
C PRO A 84 7.24 0.29 -9.07
N ARG A 85 7.40 1.55 -8.66
CA ARG A 85 8.03 2.55 -9.52
C ARG A 85 9.51 2.21 -9.65
N ASN A 86 9.97 1.94 -10.88
CA ASN A 86 11.40 1.80 -11.15
C ASN A 86 12.07 3.16 -10.94
N THR A 87 12.62 3.40 -9.76
CA THR A 87 13.60 4.46 -9.58
C THR A 87 14.92 3.99 -10.18
N ASN A 88 15.05 4.09 -11.50
CA ASN A 88 16.37 4.22 -12.14
C ASN A 88 16.85 5.65 -11.86
N SER A 89 17.28 5.91 -10.63
CA SER A 89 18.27 6.94 -10.39
C SER A 89 19.62 6.29 -10.72
N HIS A 90 20.14 6.60 -11.91
CA HIS A 90 21.55 6.44 -12.18
C HIS A 90 22.33 7.17 -11.08
N GLU A 91 23.05 6.42 -10.25
CA GLU A 91 24.25 6.85 -9.54
C GLU A 91 25.31 5.77 -9.77
#